data_AF-A0AAN7GTW3-F1
#
_entry.id   AF-A0AAN7GTW3-F1
#
_cell.length_a   1.000
_cell.length_b   1.000
_cell.length_c   1.000
_cell.angle_alpha   90.00
_cell.angle_beta   90.00
_cell.angle_gamma   90.00
#
_symmetry.space_group_name_H-M   'P 1'
#
loop_
_entity.id
_entity.type
_entity.pdbx_description
1 polymer ?
#
loop_
_entity_poly.entity_id
_entity_poly.type
_entity_poly.pdbx_seq_one_letter_code
_entity_poly.pdbx_strand_id
1 'polypeptide(L)'
;MATSDPLELRILTPIGMLGYSFDEGLFWQAIDEGVDAIILDSGSTDSGPVRLALGQTSVAREAYVRDLKVLVAACHYRKIPVLIGSAGGDGTTPHVALLVEIVSEIVEKEGYRPLKLVAIEAEIPKEHVHKASAEGRIAPCGGGVPALEPRDVDDPPVIVAQMGLEPWLNALKEKPDLDIIIAGRSYDPAPYAAFCLYKGFSDLGLAYHMGKIMECGAVCATPKSAEAIAIVRKDSFDIRPLNPNSKCTPLSVAAHTMYENSRPDLHLGPGGTLDVTNSNYEQLPDGRTIRVTGSKFLPVPQDAYTIKLEAARKSGHLAIFIGGIRDPIMISQLDLLTPIIEKRLHAVFPFDFKLALKFYGRDSLVGGVSLPPSLHEIGVLGKVLASTQEEAKAVANLAKVFFIHVPYPGQVATAGNFMMPLSPCDISVGPATEFCVYHTMVVDDAVAPFPIKSQIITSSKEKPIDATGPAINMTMKKPSAHTRAGNPLPTALTNPLSDSIELPFAKEKGYTPLYQLAKTLRTKNAGPYQLTLDVLFSSRENYDRVFRSGVLTRETILKLYGLKGKKEKELLECMWWEPALAFKATMKRQRVSGGWEDEDVHGSGGHVGVMGVLVPDV
;
A
#
# COMPACT_ATOMS: atom_id res chain seq x y z
N MET A 1 36.70 -34.81 13.94
CA MET A 1 35.62 -35.79 13.67
C MET A 1 34.86 -35.26 12.47
N ALA A 2 34.81 -36.02 11.37
CA ALA A 2 34.01 -35.65 10.20
C ALA A 2 32.54 -35.70 10.62
N THR A 3 31.92 -34.53 10.80
CA THR A 3 30.47 -34.42 10.92
C THR A 3 29.90 -34.88 9.59
N SER A 4 29.12 -35.96 9.59
CA SER A 4 28.37 -36.40 8.42
C SER A 4 27.60 -35.22 7.84
N ASP A 5 27.72 -34.98 6.53
CA ASP A 5 26.95 -33.92 5.87
C ASP A 5 25.46 -34.07 6.23
N PRO A 6 24.77 -33.01 6.68
CA PRO A 6 23.38 -33.09 7.07
C PRO A 6 22.53 -33.53 5.87
N LEU A 7 21.66 -34.52 6.08
CA LEU A 7 20.76 -35.04 5.03
C LEU A 7 19.67 -34.03 4.64
N GLU A 8 19.29 -33.15 5.56
CA GLU A 8 18.26 -32.12 5.39
C GLU A 8 18.65 -30.85 6.13
N LEU A 9 18.19 -29.70 5.63
CA LEU A 9 18.32 -28.38 6.27
C LEU A 9 16.94 -27.74 6.43
N ARG A 10 16.61 -27.22 7.61
CA ARG A 10 15.31 -26.61 7.93
C ARG A 10 15.45 -25.10 8.14
N ILE A 11 14.82 -24.32 7.28
CA ILE A 11 14.83 -22.85 7.35
C ILE A 11 13.41 -22.36 7.64
N LEU A 12 13.27 -21.55 8.69
CA LEU A 12 12.00 -20.92 9.08
C LEU A 12 11.96 -19.48 8.55
N THR A 13 10.88 -19.14 7.84
CA THR A 13 10.51 -17.74 7.59
C THR A 13 9.23 -17.42 8.34
N PRO A 14 9.30 -16.68 9.46
CA PRO A 14 8.12 -16.35 10.24
C PRO A 14 7.23 -15.31 9.54
N ILE A 15 7.82 -14.40 8.78
CA ILE A 15 7.11 -13.35 8.06
C ILE A 15 7.96 -12.86 6.89
N GLY A 16 7.33 -12.53 5.76
CA GLY A 16 8.03 -11.99 4.59
C GLY A 16 8.34 -10.48 4.66
N MET A 17 7.91 -9.80 5.73
CA MET A 17 8.22 -8.39 5.96
C MET A 17 8.31 -8.17 7.46
N LEU A 18 9.50 -7.82 7.97
CA LEU A 18 9.70 -7.64 9.40
C LEU A 18 8.84 -6.47 9.89
N GLY A 19 8.09 -6.71 10.97
CA GLY A 19 7.17 -5.73 11.56
C GLY A 19 5.70 -5.95 11.17
N TYR A 20 5.38 -6.86 10.26
CA TYR A 20 3.99 -7.18 9.91
C TYR A 20 3.28 -8.11 10.91
N SER A 21 4.01 -8.60 11.93
CA SER A 21 3.53 -9.57 12.93
C SER A 21 3.36 -10.98 12.37
N PHE A 22 3.60 -11.97 13.23
CA PHE A 22 3.34 -13.39 13.00
C PHE A 22 2.81 -14.03 14.29
N ASP A 23 2.31 -15.26 14.20
CA ASP A 23 1.83 -16.03 15.34
C ASP A 23 3.02 -16.61 16.13
N GLU A 24 3.24 -16.07 17.34
CA GLU A 24 4.33 -16.53 18.21
C GLU A 24 4.22 -18.01 18.60
N GLY A 25 2.99 -18.56 18.68
CA GLY A 25 2.77 -19.96 19.01
C GLY A 25 3.25 -20.89 17.89
N LEU A 26 2.89 -20.57 16.64
CA LEU A 26 3.39 -21.29 15.47
C LEU A 26 4.92 -21.16 15.32
N PHE A 27 5.45 -19.97 15.59
CA PHE A 27 6.89 -19.73 15.59
C PHE A 27 7.61 -20.66 16.57
N TRP A 28 7.24 -20.65 17.86
CA TRP A 28 7.90 -21.49 18.87
C TRP A 28 7.70 -22.98 18.63
N GLN A 29 6.53 -23.38 18.11
CA GLN A 29 6.31 -24.76 17.69
C GLN A 29 7.32 -25.19 16.61
N ALA A 30 7.52 -24.38 15.56
CA ALA A 30 8.51 -24.70 14.52
C ALA A 30 9.94 -24.76 15.07
N ILE A 31 10.28 -23.86 16.00
CA ILE A 31 11.58 -23.87 16.68
C ILE A 31 11.79 -25.18 17.46
N ASP A 32 10.78 -25.65 18.19
CA ASP A 32 10.85 -26.90 18.95
C ASP A 32 10.79 -28.15 18.04
N GLU A 33 10.21 -28.07 16.83
CA GLU A 33 10.26 -29.10 15.78
C GLU A 33 11.67 -29.24 15.14
N GLY A 34 12.57 -28.29 15.40
CA GLY A 34 13.96 -28.29 14.93
C GLY A 34 14.15 -27.45 13.67
N VAL A 35 14.74 -26.27 13.85
CA VAL A 35 15.07 -25.31 12.78
C VAL A 35 16.55 -24.97 12.85
N ASP A 36 17.21 -24.88 11.69
CA ASP A 36 18.64 -24.59 11.58
C ASP A 36 18.94 -23.08 11.46
N ALA A 37 17.99 -22.31 10.91
CA ALA A 37 18.04 -20.85 10.87
C ALA A 37 16.66 -20.22 10.72
N ILE A 38 16.55 -18.99 11.20
CA ILE A 38 15.44 -18.10 10.91
C ILE A 38 15.93 -17.08 9.89
N ILE A 39 15.25 -16.97 8.74
CA ILE A 39 15.65 -16.05 7.66
C ILE A 39 14.44 -15.23 7.23
N LEU A 40 14.66 -13.94 7.01
CA LEU A 40 13.65 -13.00 6.52
C LEU A 40 14.32 -11.83 5.80
N ASP A 41 13.70 -11.36 4.72
CA ASP A 41 14.14 -10.20 3.95
C ASP A 41 12.93 -9.30 3.71
N SER A 42 13.12 -7.99 3.87
CA SER A 42 12.06 -6.99 3.75
C SER A 42 12.27 -6.22 2.46
N GLY A 43 11.68 -6.62 1.34
CA GLY A 43 11.89 -6.01 0.02
C GLY A 43 11.71 -4.47 -0.04
N SER A 44 12.22 -3.83 -1.11
CA SER A 44 12.38 -2.36 -1.21
C SER A 44 11.29 -1.63 -2.00
N THR A 45 10.88 -2.13 -3.17
CA THR A 45 10.21 -1.31 -4.18
C THR A 45 8.68 -1.19 -4.04
N ASP A 46 7.99 -2.21 -3.53
CA ASP A 46 6.50 -2.29 -3.57
C ASP A 46 5.83 -1.21 -2.72
N SER A 47 6.52 -0.91 -1.63
CA SER A 47 6.52 0.29 -0.81
C SER A 47 6.25 1.64 -1.48
N GLY A 48 6.81 1.82 -2.68
CA GLY A 48 7.09 3.13 -3.23
C GLY A 48 8.36 3.81 -2.69
N PRO A 49 8.69 5.01 -3.21
CA PRO A 49 10.00 5.68 -3.07
C PRO A 49 10.25 6.40 -1.75
N VAL A 50 9.25 6.49 -0.88
CA VAL A 50 9.27 7.34 0.33
C VAL A 50 10.43 6.99 1.28
N ARG A 51 10.73 5.70 1.45
CA ARG A 51 11.74 5.21 2.40
C ARG A 51 13.13 5.74 2.03
N LEU A 52 13.56 5.49 0.80
CA LEU A 52 14.86 5.94 0.29
C LEU A 52 14.95 7.46 0.23
N ALA A 53 13.87 8.14 -0.15
CA ALA A 53 13.89 9.60 -0.31
C ALA A 53 13.84 10.37 1.02
N LEU A 54 13.22 9.81 2.06
CA LEU A 54 12.96 10.50 3.34
C LEU A 54 13.64 9.85 4.55
N GLY A 55 14.29 8.69 4.40
CA GLY A 55 14.87 7.93 5.52
C GLY A 55 13.82 7.36 6.48
N GLN A 56 12.65 6.98 5.94
CA GLN A 56 11.56 6.40 6.72
C GLN A 56 11.59 4.87 6.66
N THR A 57 11.18 4.22 7.75
CA THR A 57 10.97 2.78 7.76
C THR A 57 9.60 2.37 7.25
N SER A 58 9.46 1.10 6.93
CA SER A 58 8.22 0.50 6.42
C SER A 58 7.08 0.49 7.44
N VAL A 59 7.44 0.36 8.71
CA VAL A 59 6.52 0.33 9.85
C VAL A 59 7.09 1.17 10.99
N ALA A 60 6.23 1.50 11.94
CA ALA A 60 6.64 2.15 13.18
C ALA A 60 7.66 1.30 13.96
N ARG A 61 8.54 1.96 14.71
CA ARG A 61 9.60 1.33 15.51
C ARG A 61 9.07 0.21 16.42
N GLU A 62 7.91 0.43 17.02
CA GLU A 62 7.27 -0.50 17.96
C GLU A 62 6.94 -1.85 17.30
N ALA A 63 6.65 -1.86 16.00
CA ALA A 63 6.40 -3.08 15.26
C ALA A 63 7.69 -3.90 15.07
N TYR A 64 8.83 -3.25 14.81
CA TYR A 64 10.13 -3.93 14.80
C TYR A 64 10.50 -4.47 16.17
N VAL A 65 10.31 -3.68 17.24
CA VAL A 65 10.58 -4.12 18.62
C VAL A 65 9.78 -5.37 18.98
N ARG A 66 8.49 -5.41 18.61
CA ARG A 66 7.61 -6.57 18.86
C ARG A 66 8.17 -7.84 18.20
N ASP A 67 8.47 -7.77 16.90
CA ASP A 67 8.88 -8.96 16.14
C ASP A 67 10.32 -9.38 16.51
N LEU A 68 11.26 -8.43 16.61
CA LEU A 68 12.65 -8.71 16.99
C LEU A 68 12.75 -9.30 18.39
N LYS A 69 11.87 -8.92 19.32
CA LYS A 69 11.88 -9.51 20.67
C LYS A 69 11.76 -11.03 20.63
N VAL A 70 10.91 -11.56 19.75
CA VAL A 70 10.70 -13.00 19.60
C VAL A 70 11.89 -13.67 18.92
N LEU A 71 12.45 -13.04 17.87
CA LEU A 71 13.61 -13.54 17.13
C LEU A 71 14.88 -13.60 18.00
N VAL A 72 15.17 -12.52 18.72
CA VAL A 72 16.33 -12.42 19.64
C VAL A 72 16.20 -13.43 20.78
N ALA A 73 14.99 -13.69 21.27
CA ALA A 73 14.74 -14.74 22.25
C ALA A 73 15.12 -16.13 21.71
N ALA A 74 14.84 -16.44 20.45
CA ALA A 74 15.24 -17.71 19.83
C ALA A 74 16.77 -17.84 19.76
N CYS A 75 17.50 -16.77 19.43
CA CYS A 75 18.97 -16.76 19.51
C CYS A 75 19.46 -17.03 20.93
N HIS A 76 18.86 -16.38 21.93
CA HIS A 76 19.25 -16.54 23.32
C HIS A 76 19.02 -17.98 23.84
N TYR A 77 17.79 -18.49 23.74
CA TYR A 77 17.36 -19.74 24.36
C TYR A 77 17.70 -21.00 23.55
N ARG A 78 17.71 -20.90 22.22
CA ARG A 78 17.85 -22.06 21.33
C ARG A 78 19.11 -22.01 20.46
N LYS A 79 19.86 -20.90 20.50
CA LYS A 79 21.08 -20.68 19.70
C LYS A 79 20.83 -20.86 18.19
N ILE A 80 19.63 -20.50 17.75
CA ILE A 80 19.26 -20.51 16.33
C ILE A 80 19.70 -19.18 15.72
N PRO A 81 20.49 -19.19 14.63
CA PRO A 81 20.91 -17.97 13.97
C PRO A 81 19.74 -17.28 13.26
N VAL A 82 19.72 -15.96 13.30
CA VAL A 82 18.72 -15.11 12.63
C VAL A 82 19.40 -14.27 11.56
N LEU A 83 18.91 -14.33 10.31
CA LEU A 83 19.40 -13.56 9.18
C LEU A 83 18.30 -12.61 8.70
N ILE A 84 18.57 -11.30 8.73
CA ILE A 84 17.61 -10.24 8.39
C ILE A 84 18.15 -9.39 7.25
N GLY A 85 17.56 -9.52 6.06
CA GLY A 85 17.92 -8.72 4.90
C GLY A 85 17.04 -7.49 4.72
N SER A 86 17.57 -6.50 4.00
CA SER A 86 16.88 -5.27 3.61
C SER A 86 16.27 -4.53 4.81
N ALA A 87 17.10 -4.29 5.84
CA ALA A 87 16.71 -3.63 7.08
C ALA A 87 15.87 -2.35 6.85
N GLY A 88 14.75 -2.21 7.58
CA GLY A 88 13.83 -1.07 7.43
C GLY A 88 12.95 -1.10 6.17
N GLY A 89 13.20 -2.02 5.23
CA GLY A 89 12.53 -2.20 3.94
C GLY A 89 13.45 -1.90 2.75
N ASP A 90 14.14 -0.77 2.75
CA ASP A 90 15.03 -0.39 1.64
C ASP A 90 16.51 -0.66 1.93
N GLY A 91 16.87 -1.02 3.17
CA GLY A 91 18.20 -1.48 3.55
C GLY A 91 19.28 -0.40 3.56
N THR A 92 18.95 0.83 3.93
CA THR A 92 19.94 1.90 4.17
C THR A 92 20.80 1.63 5.41
N THR A 93 21.97 2.26 5.50
CA THR A 93 22.87 2.17 6.66
C THR A 93 22.20 2.63 7.96
N PRO A 94 21.45 3.75 8.00
CA PRO A 94 20.65 4.12 9.16
C PRO A 94 19.61 3.07 9.57
N HIS A 95 18.99 2.38 8.61
CA HIS A 95 18.02 1.32 8.93
C HIS A 95 18.69 0.07 9.51
N VAL A 96 19.87 -0.31 9.01
CA VAL A 96 20.70 -1.36 9.63
C VAL A 96 21.04 -0.97 11.07
N ALA A 97 21.53 0.25 11.28
CA ALA A 97 21.87 0.76 12.61
C ALA A 97 20.66 0.77 13.56
N LEU A 98 19.47 1.16 13.08
CA LEU A 98 18.23 1.13 13.86
C LEU A 98 17.87 -0.28 14.35
N LEU A 99 17.93 -1.29 13.48
CA LEU A 99 17.61 -2.66 13.90
C LEU A 99 18.65 -3.20 14.88
N VAL A 100 19.93 -2.84 14.71
CA VAL A 100 21.01 -3.16 15.66
C VAL A 100 20.76 -2.50 17.03
N GLU A 101 20.33 -1.25 17.06
CA GLU A 101 19.94 -0.53 18.28
C GLU A 101 18.79 -1.27 18.99
N ILE A 102 17.73 -1.62 18.27
CA ILE A 102 16.58 -2.34 18.83
C ILE A 102 17.00 -3.70 19.41
N VAL A 103 17.86 -4.46 18.72
CA VAL A 103 18.40 -5.72 19.26
C VAL A 103 19.19 -5.47 20.55
N SER A 104 20.01 -4.42 20.58
CA SER A 104 20.79 -4.05 21.76
C SER A 104 19.90 -3.71 22.96
N GLU A 105 18.83 -2.95 22.73
CA GLU A 105 17.84 -2.64 23.76
C GLU A 105 17.11 -3.89 24.27
N ILE A 106 16.75 -4.80 23.38
CA ILE A 106 16.08 -6.06 23.76
C ILE A 106 17.01 -6.91 24.63
N VAL A 107 18.27 -7.09 24.22
CA VAL A 107 19.27 -7.85 24.99
C VAL A 107 19.45 -7.25 26.38
N GLU A 108 19.59 -5.92 26.47
CA GLU A 108 19.76 -5.23 27.75
C GLU A 108 18.51 -5.33 28.64
N LYS A 109 17.33 -5.13 28.06
CA LYS A 109 16.06 -5.14 28.80
C LYS A 109 15.73 -6.53 29.34
N GLU A 110 15.92 -7.56 28.53
CA GLU A 110 15.55 -8.93 28.88
C GLU A 110 16.67 -9.64 29.68
N GLY A 111 17.89 -9.11 29.67
CA GLY A 111 19.05 -9.68 30.36
C GLY A 111 19.62 -10.90 29.64
N TYR A 112 19.63 -10.88 28.31
CA TYR A 112 20.08 -12.02 27.51
C TYR A 112 21.62 -12.14 27.51
N ARG A 113 22.08 -13.38 27.28
CA ARG A 113 23.49 -13.72 27.07
C ARG A 113 24.13 -12.83 25.99
N PRO A 114 25.45 -12.66 25.98
CA PRO A 114 26.14 -12.01 24.87
C PRO A 114 25.77 -12.63 23.52
N LEU A 115 25.32 -11.78 22.58
CA LEU A 115 24.97 -12.17 21.22
C LEU A 115 25.98 -11.62 20.21
N LYS A 116 26.45 -12.47 19.30
CA LYS A 116 27.35 -12.08 18.21
C LYS A 116 26.54 -11.59 17.02
N LEU A 117 26.63 -10.30 16.73
CA LEU A 117 25.90 -9.64 15.66
C LEU A 117 26.85 -9.20 14.55
N VAL A 118 26.45 -9.46 13.30
CA VAL A 118 27.10 -8.94 12.10
C VAL A 118 26.14 -7.99 11.38
N ALA A 119 26.63 -6.80 11.04
CA ALA A 119 25.93 -5.82 10.22
C ALA A 119 26.59 -5.74 8.83
N ILE A 120 25.79 -5.79 7.77
CA ILE A 120 26.26 -5.62 6.38
C ILE A 120 25.62 -4.37 5.80
N GLU A 121 26.41 -3.38 5.42
CA GLU A 121 25.93 -2.12 4.85
C GLU A 121 25.77 -2.22 3.32
N ALA A 122 24.85 -1.43 2.76
CA ALA A 122 24.52 -1.48 1.33
C ALA A 122 24.50 -0.10 0.65
N GLU A 123 24.89 0.96 1.35
CA GLU A 123 24.97 2.30 0.75
C GLU A 123 26.23 2.43 -0.10
N ILE A 124 26.04 2.91 -1.33
CA ILE A 124 27.13 3.15 -2.28
C ILE A 124 27.45 4.64 -2.31
N PRO A 125 28.72 5.04 -2.10
CA PRO A 125 29.13 6.44 -2.24
C PRO A 125 28.83 6.98 -3.64
N LYS A 126 28.25 8.19 -3.72
CA LYS A 126 27.92 8.86 -4.99
C LYS A 126 29.12 8.98 -5.93
N GLU A 127 30.31 9.23 -5.38
CA GLU A 127 31.57 9.29 -6.15
C GLU A 127 31.86 7.97 -6.88
N HIS A 128 31.55 6.83 -6.28
CA HIS A 128 31.73 5.53 -6.92
C HIS A 128 30.73 5.33 -8.06
N VAL A 129 29.48 5.78 -7.88
CA VAL A 129 28.45 5.70 -8.93
C VAL A 129 28.81 6.61 -10.11
N HIS A 130 29.25 7.84 -9.86
CA HIS A 130 29.73 8.75 -10.90
C HIS A 130 30.91 8.17 -11.67
N LYS A 131 31.90 7.61 -10.97
CA LYS A 131 33.05 6.95 -11.60
C LYS A 131 32.62 5.79 -12.48
N ALA A 132 31.80 4.88 -11.97
CA ALA A 132 31.30 3.73 -12.72
C ALA A 132 30.45 4.16 -13.93
N SER A 133 29.67 5.22 -13.81
CA SER A 133 28.92 5.79 -14.94
C SER A 133 29.85 6.33 -16.02
N ALA A 134 30.91 7.07 -15.64
CA ALA A 134 31.89 7.62 -16.59
C ALA A 134 32.69 6.52 -17.32
N GLU A 135 32.90 5.38 -16.67
CA GLU A 135 33.57 4.21 -17.23
C GLU A 135 32.62 3.31 -18.07
N GLY A 136 31.34 3.67 -18.21
CA GLY A 136 30.36 2.88 -18.95
C GLY A 136 29.96 1.57 -18.27
N ARG A 137 30.13 1.46 -16.95
CA ARG A 137 29.85 0.27 -16.13
C ARG A 137 28.44 0.24 -15.53
N ILE A 138 27.58 1.21 -15.89
CA ILE A 138 26.19 1.29 -15.41
C ILE A 138 25.23 1.15 -16.59
N ALA A 139 24.17 0.36 -16.39
CA ALA A 139 23.12 0.14 -17.38
C ALA A 139 21.72 0.21 -16.74
N PRO A 140 20.69 0.67 -17.49
CA PRO A 140 19.30 0.67 -17.01
C PRO A 140 18.77 -0.74 -16.78
N CYS A 141 17.95 -0.92 -15.73
CA CYS A 141 17.27 -2.20 -15.50
C CYS A 141 16.10 -2.39 -16.49
N GLY A 142 16.37 -3.02 -17.62
CA GLY A 142 15.37 -3.30 -18.66
C GLY A 142 14.98 -2.07 -19.49
N GLY A 143 14.15 -2.28 -20.51
CA GLY A 143 13.86 -1.25 -21.54
C GLY A 143 12.99 -0.08 -21.08
N GLY A 144 12.43 -0.13 -19.87
CA GLY A 144 11.56 0.93 -19.33
C GLY A 144 12.29 2.01 -18.51
N VAL A 145 13.56 1.78 -18.18
CA VAL A 145 14.36 2.70 -17.35
C VAL A 145 15.18 3.62 -18.26
N PRO A 146 15.11 4.95 -18.07
CA PRO A 146 15.93 5.90 -18.84
C PRO A 146 17.42 5.73 -18.53
N ALA A 147 18.28 6.31 -19.36
CA ALA A 147 19.71 6.37 -19.04
C ALA A 147 19.95 7.20 -17.77
N LEU A 148 20.95 6.81 -16.97
CA LEU A 148 21.32 7.50 -15.74
C LEU A 148 21.85 8.91 -16.04
N GLU A 149 21.26 9.93 -15.44
CA GLU A 149 21.75 11.31 -15.51
C GLU A 149 22.50 11.70 -14.22
N PRO A 150 23.44 12.66 -14.24
CA PRO A 150 24.17 13.09 -13.05
C PRO A 150 23.26 13.48 -11.87
N ARG A 151 22.16 14.19 -12.15
CA ARG A 151 21.17 14.57 -11.14
C ARG A 151 20.50 13.38 -10.45
N ASP A 152 20.37 12.23 -11.13
CA ASP A 152 19.77 11.05 -10.53
C ASP A 152 20.67 10.46 -9.43
N VAL A 153 21.98 10.73 -9.50
CA VAL A 153 22.97 10.39 -8.48
C VAL A 153 23.06 11.48 -7.41
N ASP A 154 22.97 12.75 -7.80
CA ASP A 154 23.22 13.89 -6.91
C ASP A 154 22.01 14.28 -6.04
N ASP A 155 20.79 14.22 -6.57
CA ASP A 155 19.56 14.62 -5.88
C ASP A 155 19.12 13.70 -4.73
N PRO A 156 19.18 12.35 -4.83
CA PRO A 156 18.73 11.49 -3.73
C PRO A 156 19.65 11.63 -2.51
N PRO A 157 19.12 11.46 -1.28
CA PRO A 157 19.96 11.52 -0.08
C PRO A 157 20.93 10.34 0.01
N VAL A 158 20.53 9.18 -0.53
CA VAL A 158 21.25 7.92 -0.44
C VAL A 158 21.06 7.11 -1.71
N ILE A 159 22.06 6.29 -2.05
CA ILE A 159 21.99 5.27 -3.09
C ILE A 159 22.32 3.94 -2.42
N VAL A 160 21.44 2.96 -2.52
CA VAL A 160 21.69 1.60 -2.02
C VAL A 160 21.95 0.66 -3.17
N ALA A 161 22.70 -0.41 -2.92
CA ALA A 161 22.90 -1.50 -3.87
C ALA A 161 22.33 -2.81 -3.32
N GLN A 162 21.62 -3.53 -4.18
CA GLN A 162 21.15 -4.87 -3.90
C GLN A 162 22.31 -5.87 -3.96
N MET A 163 22.71 -6.40 -2.80
CA MET A 163 23.76 -7.41 -2.70
C MET A 163 23.28 -8.81 -3.11
N GLY A 164 24.19 -9.60 -3.67
CA GLY A 164 23.99 -11.04 -3.88
C GLY A 164 24.27 -11.88 -2.64
N LEU A 165 24.46 -13.19 -2.82
CA LEU A 165 24.73 -14.13 -1.71
C LEU A 165 26.13 -13.96 -1.11
N GLU A 166 27.05 -13.32 -1.83
CA GLU A 166 28.47 -13.30 -1.53
C GLU A 166 28.81 -12.61 -0.20
N PRO A 167 28.30 -11.40 0.12
CA PRO A 167 28.55 -10.77 1.42
C PRO A 167 28.00 -11.59 2.59
N TRP A 168 26.82 -12.19 2.41
CA TRP A 168 26.20 -13.09 3.40
C TRP A 168 27.06 -14.32 3.66
N LEU A 169 27.53 -14.97 2.60
CA LEU A 169 28.38 -16.15 2.69
C LEU A 169 29.74 -15.81 3.32
N ASN A 170 30.32 -14.66 2.98
CA ASN A 170 31.55 -14.19 3.60
C ASN A 170 31.35 -14.01 5.12
N ALA A 171 30.30 -13.31 5.55
CA ALA A 171 29.97 -13.13 6.96
C ALA A 171 29.79 -14.47 7.71
N LEU A 172 29.05 -15.41 7.13
CA LEU A 172 28.83 -16.75 7.71
C LEU A 172 30.14 -17.57 7.83
N LYS A 173 31.02 -17.48 6.83
CA LYS A 173 32.31 -18.19 6.84
C LYS A 173 33.31 -17.58 7.82
N GLU A 174 33.38 -16.25 7.90
CA GLU A 174 34.30 -15.55 8.80
C GLU A 174 33.87 -15.64 10.27
N LYS A 175 32.56 -15.73 10.53
CA LYS A 175 31.97 -15.81 11.88
C LYS A 175 31.00 -17.01 11.99
N PRO A 176 31.49 -18.26 12.00
CA PRO A 176 30.65 -19.45 11.98
C PRO A 176 29.78 -19.65 13.23
N ASP A 177 30.06 -18.90 14.30
CA ASP A 177 29.30 -18.93 15.56
C ASP A 177 28.53 -17.63 15.84
N LEU A 178 28.20 -16.87 14.79
CA LEU A 178 27.34 -15.70 14.88
C LEU A 178 25.91 -16.07 15.31
N ASP A 179 25.24 -15.14 15.98
CA ASP A 179 23.84 -15.28 16.40
C ASP A 179 22.89 -14.55 15.45
N ILE A 180 23.28 -13.36 14.96
CA ILE A 180 22.41 -12.51 14.16
C ILE A 180 23.21 -11.87 13.02
N ILE A 181 22.65 -11.85 11.82
CA ILE A 181 23.07 -10.96 10.72
C ILE A 181 21.95 -9.97 10.43
N ILE A 182 22.27 -8.68 10.34
CA ILE A 182 21.37 -7.63 9.84
C ILE A 182 22.05 -6.99 8.64
N ALA A 183 21.47 -7.14 7.45
CA ALA A 183 22.00 -6.57 6.23
C ALA A 183 21.12 -5.44 5.70
N GLY A 184 21.75 -4.54 4.97
CA GLY A 184 21.11 -3.56 4.11
C GLY A 184 20.47 -4.22 2.89
N ARG A 185 20.32 -3.45 1.80
CA ARG A 185 19.56 -3.87 0.62
C ARG A 185 20.12 -5.17 0.06
N SER A 186 19.29 -6.21 0.07
CA SER A 186 19.66 -7.55 -0.36
C SER A 186 18.78 -8.01 -1.51
N TYR A 187 19.34 -8.89 -2.34
CA TYR A 187 18.52 -9.69 -3.23
C TYR A 187 17.76 -10.67 -2.36
N ASP A 188 16.44 -10.59 -2.40
CA ASP A 188 15.54 -11.20 -1.44
C ASP A 188 15.81 -12.72 -1.18
N PRO A 189 16.20 -13.55 -2.18
CA PRO A 189 16.60 -14.95 -1.95
C PRO A 189 18.05 -15.15 -1.47
N ALA A 190 18.92 -14.14 -1.55
CA ALA A 190 20.35 -14.23 -1.25
C ALA A 190 20.68 -14.74 0.16
N PRO A 191 20.03 -14.28 1.26
CA PRO A 191 20.33 -14.82 2.59
C PRO A 191 20.02 -16.31 2.71
N TYR A 192 18.97 -16.78 2.02
CA TYR A 192 18.60 -18.20 1.96
C TYR A 192 19.66 -19.01 1.19
N ALA A 193 20.05 -18.54 0.01
CA ALA A 193 21.05 -19.20 -0.83
C ALA A 193 22.42 -19.26 -0.14
N ALA A 194 22.83 -18.16 0.51
CA ALA A 194 24.06 -18.09 1.27
C ALA A 194 24.08 -19.09 2.43
N PHE A 195 22.97 -19.20 3.18
CA PHE A 195 22.88 -20.13 4.29
C PHE A 195 22.88 -21.60 3.84
N CYS A 196 22.18 -21.93 2.75
CA CYS A 196 22.23 -23.26 2.14
C CYS A 196 23.66 -23.65 1.77
N LEU A 197 24.36 -22.76 1.06
CA LEU A 197 25.73 -23.00 0.62
C LEU A 197 26.71 -23.12 1.81
N TYR A 198 26.53 -22.30 2.84
CA TYR A 198 27.30 -22.40 4.09
C TYR A 198 27.12 -23.75 4.80
N LYS A 199 25.92 -24.34 4.74
CA LYS A 199 25.60 -25.65 5.32
C LYS A 199 25.91 -26.84 4.41
N GLY A 200 26.53 -26.62 3.25
CA GLY A 200 26.95 -27.67 2.33
C GLY A 200 25.94 -28.05 1.24
N PHE A 201 24.81 -27.34 1.14
CA PHE A 201 23.83 -27.52 0.06
C PHE A 201 24.21 -26.62 -1.11
N SER A 202 24.96 -27.17 -2.07
CA SER A 202 25.62 -26.41 -3.13
C SER A 202 24.81 -26.18 -4.41
N ASP A 203 23.60 -26.73 -4.51
CA ASP A 203 22.71 -26.46 -5.64
C ASP A 203 22.07 -25.08 -5.50
N LEU A 204 22.70 -24.09 -6.14
CA LEU A 204 22.21 -22.71 -6.15
C LEU A 204 20.86 -22.57 -6.86
N GLY A 205 20.52 -23.43 -7.83
CA GLY A 205 19.23 -23.38 -8.50
C GLY A 205 18.09 -23.66 -7.52
N LEU A 206 18.25 -24.71 -6.70
CA LEU A 206 17.29 -25.04 -5.65
C LEU A 206 17.30 -24.01 -4.52
N ALA A 207 18.47 -23.55 -4.10
CA ALA A 207 18.60 -22.60 -2.99
C ALA A 207 17.98 -21.23 -3.32
N TYR A 208 18.21 -20.71 -4.53
CA TYR A 208 17.58 -19.47 -5.01
C TYR A 208 16.07 -19.64 -5.23
N HIS A 209 15.62 -20.77 -5.80
CA HIS A 209 14.17 -21.02 -6.00
C HIS A 209 13.43 -21.14 -4.66
N MET A 210 14.02 -21.83 -3.68
CA MET A 210 13.50 -21.91 -2.33
C MET A 210 13.45 -20.52 -1.69
N GLY A 211 14.54 -19.75 -1.76
CA GLY A 211 14.59 -18.38 -1.24
C GLY A 211 13.53 -17.48 -1.87
N LYS A 212 13.31 -17.55 -3.20
CA LYS A 212 12.30 -16.76 -3.91
C LYS A 212 10.88 -17.02 -3.40
N ILE A 213 10.58 -18.24 -2.96
CA ILE A 213 9.29 -18.58 -2.38
C ILE A 213 9.25 -18.15 -0.91
N MET A 214 10.33 -18.41 -0.17
CA MET A 214 10.41 -18.21 1.27
C MET A 214 10.53 -16.74 1.68
N GLU A 215 11.08 -15.86 0.85
CA GLU A 215 11.22 -14.42 1.14
C GLU A 215 9.87 -13.75 1.48
N CYS A 216 8.77 -14.23 0.90
CA CYS A 216 7.41 -13.76 1.19
C CYS A 216 6.69 -14.59 2.26
N GLY A 217 7.36 -15.57 2.88
CA GLY A 217 6.77 -16.53 3.79
C GLY A 217 5.69 -17.42 3.15
N ALA A 218 4.62 -17.72 3.88
CA ALA A 218 3.54 -18.61 3.43
C ALA A 218 2.42 -17.88 2.64
N VAL A 219 2.72 -16.75 1.99
CA VAL A 219 1.73 -16.03 1.16
C VAL A 219 1.28 -16.85 -0.04
N CYS A 220 2.08 -17.83 -0.47
CA CYS A 220 1.71 -18.83 -1.48
C CYS A 220 0.72 -19.90 -0.99
N ALA A 221 0.39 -19.95 0.30
CA ALA A 221 -0.57 -20.91 0.83
C ALA A 221 -2.03 -20.49 0.58
N THR A 222 -2.95 -21.46 0.65
CA THR A 222 -4.39 -21.25 0.54
C THR A 222 -5.12 -21.87 1.74
N PRO A 223 -5.83 -21.06 2.56
CA PRO A 223 -5.77 -19.60 2.63
C PRO A 223 -4.36 -19.07 2.92
N LYS A 224 -4.09 -17.80 2.58
CA LYS A 224 -2.80 -17.15 2.84
C LYS A 224 -2.45 -17.20 4.33
N SER A 225 -1.19 -17.46 4.63
CA SER A 225 -0.61 -17.39 5.99
C SER A 225 0.74 -16.67 5.96
N ALA A 226 1.31 -16.37 7.12
CA ALA A 226 2.58 -15.67 7.23
C ALA A 226 3.77 -16.64 7.27
N GLU A 227 3.72 -17.62 8.16
CA GLU A 227 4.87 -18.43 8.55
C GLU A 227 5.01 -19.66 7.63
N ALA A 228 6.21 -19.86 7.09
CA ALA A 228 6.57 -21.03 6.28
C ALA A 228 7.83 -21.69 6.83
N ILE A 229 7.96 -22.99 6.60
CA ILE A 229 9.21 -23.72 6.76
C ILE A 229 9.61 -24.37 5.43
N ALA A 230 10.90 -24.24 5.10
CA ALA A 230 11.53 -24.92 4.00
C ALA A 230 12.38 -26.08 4.51
N ILE A 231 12.31 -27.23 3.84
CA ILE A 231 13.17 -28.38 4.10
C ILE A 231 13.99 -28.64 2.84
N VAL A 232 15.28 -28.28 2.89
CA VAL A 232 16.20 -28.39 1.75
C VAL A 232 16.91 -29.73 1.78
N ARG A 233 17.02 -30.36 0.62
CA ARG A 233 17.76 -31.60 0.36
C ARG A 233 18.72 -31.38 -0.80
N LYS A 234 19.49 -32.42 -1.12
CA LYS A 234 20.49 -32.37 -2.20
C LYS A 234 19.90 -32.07 -3.58
N ASP A 235 18.70 -32.53 -3.87
CA ASP A 235 18.06 -32.51 -5.20
C ASP A 235 16.64 -31.89 -5.20
N SER A 236 16.18 -31.42 -4.04
CA SER A 236 14.82 -30.94 -3.84
C SER A 236 14.72 -30.00 -2.65
N PHE A 237 13.64 -29.22 -2.59
CA PHE A 237 13.22 -28.58 -1.35
C PHE A 237 11.71 -28.74 -1.16
N ASP A 238 11.28 -28.79 0.10
CA ASP A 238 9.86 -28.80 0.46
C ASP A 238 9.47 -27.46 1.07
N ILE A 239 8.24 -26.99 0.78
CA ILE A 239 7.65 -25.81 1.41
C ILE A 239 6.35 -26.21 2.11
N ARG A 240 6.25 -25.84 3.41
CA ARG A 240 5.07 -26.10 4.24
C ARG A 240 4.65 -24.83 4.99
N PRO A 241 3.36 -24.42 4.93
CA PRO A 241 2.85 -23.37 5.79
C PRO A 241 2.69 -23.88 7.22
N LEU A 242 3.00 -23.07 8.23
CA LEU A 242 2.83 -23.50 9.63
C LEU A 242 1.37 -23.50 10.07
N ASN A 243 0.56 -22.55 9.59
CA ASN A 243 -0.85 -22.47 9.96
C ASN A 243 -1.57 -23.78 9.58
N PRO A 244 -2.14 -24.52 10.55
CA PRO A 244 -2.76 -25.83 10.31
C PRO A 244 -3.96 -25.78 9.35
N ASN A 245 -4.59 -24.60 9.19
CA ASN A 245 -5.72 -24.40 8.29
C ASN A 245 -5.29 -23.98 6.87
N SER A 246 -3.98 -23.86 6.62
CA SER A 246 -3.41 -23.50 5.33
C SER A 246 -2.68 -24.67 4.69
N LYS A 247 -2.68 -24.70 3.36
CA LYS A 247 -1.93 -25.66 2.54
C LYS A 247 -1.27 -24.98 1.36
N CYS A 248 -0.11 -25.46 0.95
CA CYS A 248 0.47 -25.15 -0.35
C CYS A 248 -0.04 -26.16 -1.39
N THR A 249 -0.30 -25.68 -2.60
CA THR A 249 -0.70 -26.49 -3.77
C THR A 249 0.33 -26.33 -4.88
N PRO A 250 0.46 -27.26 -5.84
CA PRO A 250 1.38 -27.11 -6.95
C PRO A 250 1.16 -25.79 -7.71
N LEU A 251 -0.11 -25.44 -7.97
CA LEU A 251 -0.49 -24.20 -8.64
C LEU A 251 -0.08 -22.97 -7.83
N SER A 252 -0.31 -22.97 -6.51
CA SER A 252 -0.05 -21.79 -5.70
C SER A 252 1.44 -21.51 -5.51
N VAL A 253 2.28 -22.55 -5.41
CA VAL A 253 3.74 -22.42 -5.34
C VAL A 253 4.33 -22.04 -6.72
N ALA A 254 3.82 -22.63 -7.81
CA ALA A 254 4.22 -22.23 -9.16
C ALA A 254 3.82 -20.77 -9.47
N ALA A 255 2.60 -20.36 -9.11
CA ALA A 255 2.15 -18.98 -9.27
C ALA A 255 3.01 -17.99 -8.50
N HIS A 256 3.43 -18.35 -7.28
CA HIS A 256 4.30 -17.50 -6.48
C HIS A 256 5.75 -17.48 -6.99
N THR A 257 6.21 -18.54 -7.65
CA THR A 257 7.50 -18.53 -8.36
C THR A 257 7.52 -17.41 -9.42
N MET A 258 6.44 -17.19 -10.16
CA MET A 258 6.35 -16.16 -11.20
C MET A 258 6.17 -14.73 -10.65
N TYR A 259 5.86 -14.59 -9.36
CA TYR A 259 5.45 -13.32 -8.76
C TYR A 259 6.60 -12.29 -8.78
N GLU A 260 6.25 -11.02 -9.08
CA GLU A 260 7.18 -9.87 -9.11
C GLU A 260 8.38 -9.99 -10.08
N ASN A 261 8.26 -10.83 -11.11
CA ASN A 261 9.30 -10.99 -12.12
C ASN A 261 8.83 -10.57 -13.53
N SER A 262 9.75 -10.01 -14.32
CA SER A 262 9.45 -9.62 -15.72
C SER A 262 9.16 -10.83 -16.62
N ARG A 263 9.71 -12.00 -16.27
CA ARG A 263 9.49 -13.27 -16.94
C ARG A 263 9.13 -14.35 -15.91
N PRO A 264 8.27 -15.32 -16.27
CA PRO A 264 7.88 -16.38 -15.35
C PRO A 264 9.01 -17.40 -15.10
N ASP A 265 9.91 -17.58 -16.06
CA ASP A 265 10.86 -18.70 -16.16
C ASP A 265 12.32 -18.33 -15.87
N LEU A 266 12.74 -17.09 -16.16
CA LEU A 266 14.08 -16.59 -15.89
C LEU A 266 14.04 -15.37 -14.96
N HIS A 267 14.60 -15.51 -13.77
CA HIS A 267 14.66 -14.43 -12.77
C HIS A 267 16.09 -13.92 -12.68
N LEU A 268 16.27 -12.65 -13.02
CA LEU A 268 17.56 -11.99 -13.00
C LEU A 268 17.89 -11.54 -11.56
N GLY A 269 19.13 -11.79 -11.13
CA GLY A 269 19.63 -11.34 -9.84
C GLY A 269 21.14 -11.08 -9.88
N PRO A 270 21.73 -10.58 -8.78
CA PRO A 270 23.18 -10.45 -8.68
C PRO A 270 23.87 -11.79 -8.92
N GLY A 271 24.91 -11.79 -9.75
CA GLY A 271 25.73 -12.97 -10.04
C GLY A 271 25.15 -14.00 -11.03
N GLY A 272 23.91 -13.85 -11.49
CA GLY A 272 23.36 -14.81 -12.45
C GLY A 272 21.86 -14.73 -12.65
N THR A 273 21.34 -15.77 -13.29
CA THR A 273 19.92 -15.95 -13.56
C THR A 273 19.42 -17.24 -12.93
N LEU A 274 18.35 -17.17 -12.15
CA LEU A 274 17.61 -18.36 -11.74
C LEU A 274 16.70 -18.80 -12.89
N ASP A 275 16.93 -20.00 -13.41
CA ASP A 275 16.13 -20.67 -14.43
C ASP A 275 15.22 -21.72 -13.78
N VAL A 276 13.91 -21.46 -13.82
CA VAL A 276 12.87 -22.36 -13.28
C VAL A 276 12.06 -23.04 -14.39
N THR A 277 12.53 -23.02 -15.64
CA THR A 277 11.81 -23.57 -16.80
C THR A 277 11.47 -25.05 -16.63
N ASN A 278 12.37 -25.81 -16.00
CA ASN A 278 12.22 -27.25 -15.80
C ASN A 278 11.78 -27.62 -14.37
N SER A 279 11.23 -26.64 -13.63
CA SER A 279 10.80 -26.89 -12.26
C SER A 279 9.55 -27.77 -12.20
N ASN A 280 9.56 -28.76 -11.30
CA ASN A 280 8.43 -29.63 -11.01
C ASN A 280 7.88 -29.35 -9.61
N TYR A 281 6.56 -29.48 -9.42
CA TYR A 281 5.86 -29.17 -8.18
C TYR A 281 4.98 -30.37 -7.77
N GLU A 282 5.43 -31.14 -6.78
CA GLU A 282 4.77 -32.36 -6.32
C GLU A 282 4.07 -32.13 -4.97
N GLN A 283 2.80 -32.49 -4.86
CA GLN A 283 2.09 -32.49 -3.58
C GLN A 283 2.49 -33.73 -2.76
N LEU A 284 2.99 -33.50 -1.55
CA LEU A 284 3.32 -34.58 -0.63
C LEU A 284 2.06 -35.20 0.04
N PRO A 285 2.16 -36.42 0.61
CA PRO A 285 1.01 -37.15 1.16
C PRO A 285 0.24 -36.44 2.28
N ASP A 286 0.85 -35.46 2.95
CA ASP A 286 0.19 -34.66 3.99
C ASP A 286 -0.86 -33.67 3.42
N GLY A 287 -0.92 -33.50 2.10
CA GLY A 287 -1.83 -32.60 1.41
C GLY A 287 -1.61 -31.11 1.70
N ARG A 288 -0.48 -30.75 2.33
CA ARG A 288 -0.14 -29.39 2.75
C ARG A 288 1.22 -28.91 2.26
N THR A 289 2.12 -29.85 2.01
CA THR A 289 3.50 -29.58 1.65
C THR A 289 3.72 -29.82 0.16
N ILE A 290 4.50 -28.94 -0.48
CA ILE A 290 4.92 -29.07 -1.87
C ILE A 290 6.41 -29.31 -1.94
N ARG A 291 6.81 -30.34 -2.68
CA ARG A 291 8.19 -30.58 -3.07
C ARG A 291 8.46 -29.95 -4.43
N VAL A 292 9.60 -29.27 -4.53
CA VAL A 292 10.06 -28.61 -5.75
C VAL A 292 11.42 -29.14 -6.16
N THR A 293 11.59 -29.39 -7.46
CA THR A 293 12.84 -29.86 -8.09
C THR A 293 13.05 -29.19 -9.44
N GLY A 294 14.25 -29.29 -10.02
CA GLY A 294 14.50 -29.01 -11.44
C GLY A 294 14.93 -27.58 -11.81
N SER A 295 14.99 -26.66 -10.85
CA SER A 295 15.55 -25.32 -11.07
C SER A 295 17.07 -25.34 -11.22
N LYS A 296 17.61 -24.34 -11.93
CA LYS A 296 19.06 -24.18 -12.16
C LYS A 296 19.46 -22.73 -11.97
N PHE A 297 20.70 -22.51 -11.52
CA PHE A 297 21.30 -21.17 -11.51
C PHE A 297 22.31 -21.06 -12.65
N LEU A 298 22.18 -20.02 -13.47
CA LEU A 298 23.05 -19.71 -14.59
C LEU A 298 23.95 -18.53 -14.18
N PRO A 299 25.19 -18.80 -13.70
CA PRO A 299 26.08 -17.74 -13.25
C PRO A 299 26.56 -16.90 -14.44
N VAL A 300 26.76 -15.60 -14.19
CA VAL A 300 27.51 -14.75 -15.13
C VAL A 300 29.03 -14.89 -14.90
N PRO A 301 29.87 -14.61 -15.91
CA PRO A 301 31.31 -14.44 -15.71
C PRO A 301 31.62 -13.39 -14.62
N GLN A 302 32.72 -13.58 -13.90
CA GLN A 302 33.11 -12.70 -12.78
C GLN A 302 33.26 -11.23 -13.20
N ASP A 303 33.79 -10.97 -14.39
CA ASP A 303 33.96 -9.64 -14.98
C ASP A 303 32.64 -9.01 -15.47
N ALA A 304 31.54 -9.77 -15.42
CA ALA A 304 30.19 -9.33 -15.73
C ALA A 304 29.25 -9.32 -14.52
N TYR A 305 29.78 -9.50 -13.30
CA TYR A 305 28.96 -9.48 -12.09
C TYR A 305 28.38 -8.09 -11.88
N THR A 306 27.06 -8.01 -11.70
CA THR A 306 26.36 -6.74 -11.46
C THR A 306 25.62 -6.73 -10.13
N ILE A 307 25.63 -5.57 -9.48
CA ILE A 307 24.73 -5.23 -8.37
C ILE A 307 23.69 -4.22 -8.85
N LYS A 308 22.49 -4.21 -8.26
CA LYS A 308 21.42 -3.28 -8.66
C LYS A 308 21.40 -2.06 -7.74
N LEU A 309 21.57 -0.88 -8.31
CA LEU A 309 21.44 0.42 -7.64
C LEU A 309 19.98 0.86 -7.59
N GLU A 310 19.55 1.29 -6.40
CA GLU A 310 18.23 1.87 -6.14
C GLU A 310 18.39 3.20 -5.40
N ALA A 311 17.67 4.23 -5.84
CA ALA A 311 17.61 5.52 -5.14
C ALA A 311 16.30 6.26 -5.45
N ALA A 312 15.90 7.12 -4.52
CA ALA A 312 14.74 7.98 -4.67
C ALA A 312 15.04 9.39 -4.16
N ARG A 313 14.39 10.38 -4.78
CA ARG A 313 14.54 11.79 -4.45
C ARG A 313 13.22 12.44 -4.07
N LYS A 314 13.31 13.63 -3.47
CA LYS A 314 12.18 14.52 -3.28
C LYS A 314 11.90 15.25 -4.61
N SER A 315 10.65 15.28 -5.05
CA SER A 315 10.23 15.94 -6.31
C SER A 315 9.38 17.19 -6.09
N GLY A 316 9.17 17.60 -4.84
CA GLY A 316 8.36 18.76 -4.44
C GLY A 316 7.58 18.46 -3.16
N HIS A 317 6.45 19.14 -2.97
CA HIS A 317 5.53 18.93 -1.87
C HIS A 317 4.10 18.68 -2.37
N LEU A 318 3.43 17.72 -1.75
CA LEU A 318 2.10 17.28 -2.12
C LEU A 318 1.06 17.81 -1.13
N ALA A 319 -0.05 18.31 -1.65
CA ALA A 319 -1.28 18.53 -0.91
C ALA A 319 -2.45 17.91 -1.67
N ILE A 320 -3.47 17.49 -0.94
CA ILE A 320 -4.67 16.89 -1.53
C ILE A 320 -5.96 17.52 -0.99
N PHE A 321 -7.02 17.39 -1.77
CA PHE A 321 -8.39 17.48 -1.28
C PHE A 321 -9.18 16.28 -1.81
N ILE A 322 -10.12 15.79 -1.00
CA ILE A 322 -10.96 14.65 -1.33
C ILE A 322 -12.41 14.95 -1.01
N GLY A 323 -13.32 14.44 -1.82
CA GLY A 323 -14.75 14.58 -1.59
C GLY A 323 -15.60 13.91 -2.67
N GLY A 324 -16.91 14.03 -2.55
CA GLY A 324 -17.85 13.44 -3.51
C GLY A 324 -18.66 14.48 -4.28
N ILE A 325 -19.15 14.10 -5.45
CA ILE A 325 -20.14 14.86 -6.22
C ILE A 325 -21.30 13.92 -6.54
N ARG A 326 -22.52 14.38 -6.26
CA ARG A 326 -23.77 13.67 -6.57
C ARG A 326 -24.67 14.37 -7.56
N ASP A 327 -24.48 15.68 -7.77
CA ASP A 327 -25.31 16.45 -8.70
C ASP A 327 -25.01 16.01 -10.14
N PRO A 328 -25.94 15.33 -10.84
CA PRO A 328 -25.71 14.85 -12.19
C PRO A 328 -25.46 15.99 -13.20
N ILE A 329 -25.96 17.20 -12.92
CA ILE A 329 -25.71 18.38 -13.75
C ILE A 329 -24.23 18.75 -13.71
N MET A 330 -23.62 18.77 -12.52
CA MET A 330 -22.19 19.03 -12.37
C MET A 330 -21.34 17.88 -12.92
N ILE A 331 -21.70 16.63 -12.63
CA ILE A 331 -20.95 15.43 -13.08
C ILE A 331 -20.81 15.42 -14.60
N SER A 332 -21.89 15.72 -15.33
CA SER A 332 -21.91 15.76 -16.80
C SER A 332 -21.00 16.84 -17.41
N GLN A 333 -20.54 17.81 -16.60
CA GLN A 333 -19.81 18.99 -17.06
C GLN A 333 -18.37 19.05 -16.53
N LEU A 334 -17.85 18.03 -15.84
CA LEU A 334 -16.50 18.11 -15.26
C LEU A 334 -15.38 18.26 -16.29
N ASP A 335 -15.59 17.79 -17.53
CA ASP A 335 -14.62 17.95 -18.62
C ASP A 335 -14.53 19.41 -19.08
N LEU A 336 -15.64 20.14 -18.98
CA LEU A 336 -15.69 21.57 -19.22
C LEU A 336 -15.13 22.36 -18.03
N LEU A 337 -15.46 21.93 -16.80
CA LEU A 337 -15.10 22.65 -15.58
C LEU A 337 -13.62 22.53 -15.22
N THR A 338 -13.01 21.37 -15.42
CA THR A 338 -11.63 21.10 -15.02
C THR A 338 -10.63 22.09 -15.64
N PRO A 339 -10.62 22.33 -16.97
CA PRO A 339 -9.72 23.31 -17.57
C PRO A 339 -9.98 24.75 -17.10
N ILE A 340 -11.24 25.10 -16.81
CA ILE A 340 -11.59 26.44 -16.29
C ILE A 340 -11.00 26.63 -14.89
N ILE A 341 -11.09 25.62 -14.03
CA ILE A 341 -10.52 25.62 -12.68
C ILE A 341 -8.99 25.78 -12.77
N GLU A 342 -8.33 24.98 -13.59
CA GLU A 342 -6.87 25.02 -13.79
C GLU A 342 -6.41 26.41 -14.27
N LYS A 343 -7.07 26.97 -15.30
CA LYS A 343 -6.76 28.32 -15.80
C LYS A 343 -6.91 29.39 -14.71
N ARG A 344 -7.94 29.30 -13.88
CA ARG A 344 -8.16 30.26 -12.77
C ARG A 344 -7.09 30.13 -11.69
N LEU A 345 -6.67 28.91 -11.36
CA LEU A 345 -5.59 28.70 -10.40
C LEU A 345 -4.27 29.31 -10.88
N HIS A 346 -3.91 29.11 -12.15
CA HIS A 346 -2.71 29.73 -12.75
C HIS A 346 -2.80 31.25 -12.88
N ALA A 347 -4.01 31.84 -12.91
CA ALA A 347 -4.18 33.29 -12.87
C ALA A 347 -4.01 33.87 -11.46
N VAL A 348 -4.23 33.08 -10.41
CA VAL A 348 -4.14 33.51 -9.01
C VAL A 348 -2.74 33.29 -8.44
N PHE A 349 -2.11 32.15 -8.74
CA PHE A 349 -0.81 31.79 -8.19
C PHE A 349 0.31 32.08 -9.19
N PRO A 350 1.30 32.93 -8.82
CA PRO A 350 2.37 33.34 -9.72
C PRO A 350 3.53 32.33 -9.81
N PHE A 351 3.43 31.19 -9.12
CA PHE A 351 4.44 30.14 -9.05
C PHE A 351 3.97 28.88 -9.77
N ASP A 352 4.92 28.02 -10.14
CA ASP A 352 4.64 26.77 -10.82
C ASP A 352 4.02 25.74 -9.88
N PHE A 353 2.96 25.07 -10.34
CA PHE A 353 2.34 23.93 -9.67
C PHE A 353 1.78 22.96 -10.70
N LYS A 354 1.53 21.71 -10.29
CA LYS A 354 0.78 20.72 -11.08
C LYS A 354 -0.49 20.33 -10.34
N LEU A 355 -1.63 20.39 -11.03
CA LEU A 355 -2.91 19.87 -10.54
C LEU A 355 -3.24 18.58 -11.28
N ALA A 356 -3.51 17.51 -10.54
CA ALA A 356 -4.04 16.27 -11.08
C ALA A 356 -5.37 15.94 -10.40
N LEU A 357 -6.44 15.89 -11.18
CA LEU A 357 -7.79 15.51 -10.73
C LEU A 357 -8.06 14.05 -11.12
N LYS A 358 -8.61 13.28 -10.18
CA LYS A 358 -9.02 11.89 -10.39
C LYS A 358 -10.48 11.73 -9.97
N PHE A 359 -11.31 11.20 -10.88
CA PHE A 359 -12.73 10.96 -10.64
C PHE A 359 -13.03 9.46 -10.48
N TYR A 360 -13.02 8.98 -9.24
CA TYR A 360 -13.39 7.61 -8.88
C TYR A 360 -14.87 7.32 -9.19
N GLY A 361 -15.16 6.18 -9.80
CA GLY A 361 -16.52 5.78 -10.23
C GLY A 361 -16.92 6.29 -11.62
N ARG A 362 -16.16 7.24 -12.17
CA ARG A 362 -16.31 7.77 -13.54
C ARG A 362 -15.16 7.36 -14.45
N ASP A 363 -13.93 7.61 -14.01
CA ASP A 363 -12.73 7.37 -14.81
C ASP A 363 -12.15 5.99 -14.49
N SER A 364 -11.49 5.37 -15.48
CA SER A 364 -10.60 4.27 -15.19
C SER A 364 -9.38 4.77 -14.43
N LEU A 365 -9.09 4.12 -13.30
CA LEU A 365 -7.88 4.39 -12.51
C LEU A 365 -6.61 3.88 -13.19
N VAL A 366 -6.76 2.97 -14.17
CA VAL A 366 -5.67 2.47 -15.01
C VAL A 366 -5.77 3.15 -16.38
N GLY A 367 -4.74 3.92 -16.74
CA GLY A 367 -4.68 4.60 -18.03
C GLY A 367 -4.88 3.62 -19.20
N GLY A 368 -5.73 3.99 -20.17
CA GLY A 368 -5.98 3.18 -21.36
C GLY A 368 -7.01 2.04 -21.20
N VAL A 369 -7.48 1.75 -20.00
CA VAL A 369 -8.62 0.85 -19.78
C VAL A 369 -9.90 1.68 -19.71
N SER A 370 -10.98 1.30 -20.38
CA SER A 370 -12.28 1.97 -20.23
C SER A 370 -13.21 1.10 -19.39
N LEU A 371 -13.89 1.70 -18.42
CA LEU A 371 -14.97 1.07 -17.66
C LEU A 371 -16.29 1.77 -18.03
N PRO A 372 -17.43 1.05 -18.04
CA PRO A 372 -18.72 1.69 -18.19
C PRO A 372 -18.95 2.66 -17.00
N PRO A 373 -19.29 3.93 -17.25
CA PRO A 373 -19.44 4.92 -16.19
C PRO A 373 -20.64 4.58 -15.30
N SER A 374 -20.46 4.63 -13.98
CA SER A 374 -21.54 4.57 -12.99
C SER A 374 -21.82 6.01 -12.53
N LEU A 375 -22.86 6.64 -13.06
CA LEU A 375 -23.08 8.09 -12.97
C LEU A 375 -23.90 8.56 -11.74
N HIS A 376 -24.08 7.70 -10.72
CA HIS A 376 -24.92 8.07 -9.58
C HIS A 376 -24.22 8.95 -8.54
N GLU A 377 -22.92 8.73 -8.34
CA GLU A 377 -22.07 9.44 -7.38
C GLU A 377 -20.61 9.19 -7.74
N ILE A 378 -19.76 10.22 -7.69
CA ILE A 378 -18.34 10.08 -8.00
C ILE A 378 -17.49 10.61 -6.85
N GLY A 379 -16.32 10.00 -6.66
CA GLY A 379 -15.29 10.50 -5.76
C GLY A 379 -14.30 11.38 -6.52
N VAL A 380 -13.90 12.51 -5.94
CA VAL A 380 -12.86 13.39 -6.49
C VAL A 380 -11.65 13.35 -5.57
N LEU A 381 -10.48 13.08 -6.14
CA LEU A 381 -9.20 13.33 -5.50
C LEU A 381 -8.44 14.37 -6.33
N GLY A 382 -8.26 15.56 -5.77
CA GLY A 382 -7.36 16.56 -6.32
C GLY A 382 -5.99 16.45 -5.65
N LYS A 383 -4.95 16.26 -6.46
CA LYS A 383 -3.55 16.24 -6.04
C LYS A 383 -2.84 17.46 -6.58
N VAL A 384 -2.15 18.17 -5.70
CA VAL A 384 -1.36 19.34 -6.05
C VAL A 384 0.09 19.11 -5.68
N LEU A 385 0.98 19.28 -6.66
CA LEU A 385 2.43 19.31 -6.46
C LEU A 385 2.94 20.75 -6.64
N ALA A 386 3.71 21.26 -5.68
CA ALA A 386 4.38 22.56 -5.76
C ALA A 386 5.78 22.50 -5.13
N SER A 387 6.52 23.61 -5.16
CA SER A 387 7.88 23.65 -4.63
C SER A 387 7.91 23.60 -3.10
N THR A 388 6.94 24.23 -2.43
CA THR A 388 6.78 24.22 -0.96
C THR A 388 5.44 23.63 -0.50
N GLN A 389 5.37 23.19 0.76
CA GLN A 389 4.15 22.61 1.31
C GLN A 389 3.02 23.64 1.43
N GLU A 390 3.37 24.88 1.71
CA GLU A 390 2.48 26.03 1.81
C GLU A 390 1.86 26.36 0.45
N GLU A 391 2.66 26.39 -0.62
CA GLU A 391 2.19 26.59 -2.00
C GLU A 391 1.23 25.48 -2.43
N ALA A 392 1.62 24.21 -2.23
CA ALA A 392 0.79 23.07 -2.59
C ALA A 392 -0.55 23.12 -1.86
N LYS A 393 -0.53 23.44 -0.56
CA LYS A 393 -1.73 23.57 0.26
C LYS A 393 -2.61 24.75 -0.18
N ALA A 394 -2.03 25.90 -0.48
CA ALA A 394 -2.77 27.08 -0.93
C ALA A 394 -3.54 26.80 -2.23
N VAL A 395 -2.88 26.16 -3.20
CA VAL A 395 -3.50 25.74 -4.45
C VAL A 395 -4.58 24.68 -4.22
N ALA A 396 -4.31 23.66 -3.39
CA ALA A 396 -5.31 22.62 -3.08
C ALA A 396 -6.55 23.20 -2.40
N ASN A 397 -6.36 24.15 -1.46
CA ASN A 397 -7.44 24.84 -0.78
C ASN A 397 -8.32 25.64 -1.76
N LEU A 398 -7.71 26.41 -2.67
CA LEU A 398 -8.47 27.20 -3.65
C LEU A 398 -9.12 26.31 -4.73
N ALA A 399 -8.44 25.26 -5.18
CA ALA A 399 -8.98 24.30 -6.16
C ALA A 399 -10.27 23.67 -5.61
N LYS A 400 -10.24 23.20 -4.36
CA LYS A 400 -11.42 22.71 -3.63
C LYS A 400 -12.53 23.77 -3.57
N VAL A 401 -12.22 25.02 -3.26
CA VAL A 401 -13.21 26.12 -3.25
C VAL A 401 -13.88 26.29 -4.61
N PHE A 402 -13.15 26.12 -5.72
CA PHE A 402 -13.76 26.12 -7.04
C PHE A 402 -14.69 24.92 -7.28
N PHE A 403 -14.38 23.73 -6.79
CA PHE A 403 -15.33 22.61 -6.83
C PHE A 403 -16.62 22.88 -6.04
N ILE A 404 -16.57 23.76 -5.03
CA ILE A 404 -17.76 24.18 -4.28
C ILE A 404 -18.54 25.27 -5.03
N HIS A 405 -17.87 26.28 -5.58
CA HIS A 405 -18.53 27.54 -5.99
C HIS A 405 -18.43 27.90 -7.48
N VAL A 406 -17.77 27.09 -8.31
CA VAL A 406 -17.67 27.39 -9.75
C VAL A 406 -19.07 27.41 -10.38
N PRO A 407 -19.43 28.46 -11.13
CA PRO A 407 -20.70 28.48 -11.84
C PRO A 407 -20.67 27.51 -13.02
N TYR A 408 -21.79 26.83 -13.28
CA TYR A 408 -21.95 25.96 -14.44
C TYR A 408 -23.38 26.07 -15.02
N PRO A 409 -23.54 25.88 -16.35
CA PRO A 409 -24.86 25.84 -16.99
C PRO A 409 -25.84 24.91 -16.29
N GLY A 410 -27.07 25.39 -16.07
CA GLY A 410 -28.13 24.60 -15.42
C GLY A 410 -27.99 24.41 -13.91
N GLN A 411 -27.02 25.05 -13.25
CA GLN A 411 -26.81 24.95 -11.81
C GLN A 411 -28.05 25.36 -11.00
N VAL A 412 -28.55 24.43 -10.19
CA VAL A 412 -29.60 24.67 -9.18
C VAL A 412 -29.03 24.70 -7.75
N ALA A 413 -27.89 24.05 -7.52
CA ALA A 413 -27.23 24.00 -6.22
C ALA A 413 -26.24 25.16 -6.05
N THR A 414 -26.73 26.24 -5.45
CA THR A 414 -25.98 27.50 -5.29
C THR A 414 -25.08 27.56 -4.07
N ALA A 415 -25.25 26.64 -3.11
CA ALA A 415 -24.45 26.58 -1.88
C ALA A 415 -23.34 25.50 -1.91
N GLY A 416 -23.09 24.96 -3.11
CA GLY A 416 -22.03 24.03 -3.47
C GLY A 416 -22.44 22.57 -3.54
N ASN A 417 -21.71 21.80 -4.36
CA ASN A 417 -21.99 20.39 -4.69
C ASN A 417 -20.92 19.40 -4.27
N PHE A 418 -19.84 19.91 -3.70
CA PHE A 418 -18.73 19.11 -3.28
C PHE A 418 -18.94 18.70 -1.82
N MET A 419 -19.12 17.39 -1.59
CA MET A 419 -19.29 16.80 -0.27
C MET A 419 -17.91 16.50 0.31
N MET A 420 -17.60 17.09 1.46
CA MET A 420 -16.25 16.98 2.05
C MET A 420 -16.30 16.11 3.31
N PRO A 421 -15.59 14.96 3.34
CA PRO A 421 -15.65 14.03 4.48
C PRO A 421 -14.67 14.37 5.61
N LEU A 422 -13.81 15.38 5.44
CA LEU A 422 -12.73 15.70 6.37
C LEU A 422 -12.74 17.17 6.76
N SER A 423 -12.26 17.47 7.97
CA SER A 423 -12.01 18.83 8.47
C SER A 423 -10.67 18.84 9.20
N PRO A 424 -9.60 19.47 8.66
CA PRO A 424 -9.60 20.33 7.47
C PRO A 424 -9.88 19.56 6.17
N CYS A 425 -10.54 20.22 5.21
CA CYS A 425 -10.95 19.62 3.94
C CYS A 425 -9.83 19.59 2.87
N ASP A 426 -8.66 20.14 3.20
CA ASP A 426 -7.42 20.09 2.44
C ASP A 426 -6.31 19.60 3.35
N ILE A 427 -5.48 18.70 2.83
CA ILE A 427 -4.53 17.91 3.62
C ILE A 427 -3.14 18.11 3.04
N SER A 428 -2.22 18.58 3.89
CA SER A 428 -0.79 18.54 3.59
C SER A 428 -0.33 17.09 3.68
N VAL A 429 0.17 16.52 2.58
CA VAL A 429 0.69 15.15 2.58
C VAL A 429 2.17 15.13 2.97
N GLY A 430 2.92 16.16 2.60
CA GLY A 430 4.36 16.25 2.84
C GLY A 430 5.16 16.23 1.54
N PRO A 431 6.47 15.95 1.62
CA PRO A 431 7.33 15.82 0.45
C PRO A 431 6.79 14.77 -0.53
N ALA A 432 6.69 15.14 -1.80
CA ALA A 432 6.48 14.20 -2.90
C ALA A 432 7.81 13.52 -3.22
N THR A 433 7.77 12.24 -3.56
CA THR A 433 8.97 11.44 -3.81
C THR A 433 8.82 10.60 -5.07
N GLU A 434 9.94 10.33 -5.73
CA GLU A 434 10.01 9.50 -6.94
C GLU A 434 11.31 8.70 -6.96
N PHE A 435 11.29 7.52 -7.58
CA PHE A 435 12.52 6.78 -7.88
C PHE A 435 13.30 7.53 -8.97
N CYS A 436 14.62 7.64 -8.79
CA CYS A 436 15.52 8.26 -9.76
C CYS A 436 16.65 7.33 -10.21
N VAL A 437 16.98 6.30 -9.43
CA VAL A 437 17.96 5.28 -9.83
C VAL A 437 17.31 3.91 -9.75
N TYR A 438 17.34 3.18 -10.87
CA TYR A 438 16.98 1.76 -10.96
C TYR A 438 17.87 1.08 -12.02
N HIS A 439 19.15 0.92 -11.69
CA HIS A 439 20.22 0.58 -12.66
C HIS A 439 21.06 -0.59 -12.15
N THR A 440 21.74 -1.31 -13.04
CA THR A 440 22.78 -2.28 -12.68
C THR A 440 24.16 -1.66 -12.81
N MET A 441 25.06 -1.96 -11.89
CA MET A 441 26.46 -1.54 -11.91
C MET A 441 27.38 -2.77 -11.90
N VAL A 442 28.29 -2.86 -12.87
CA VAL A 442 29.28 -3.94 -12.93
C VAL A 442 30.34 -3.73 -11.84
N VAL A 443 30.62 -4.75 -11.04
CA VAL A 443 31.63 -4.74 -9.96
C VAL A 443 32.62 -5.87 -10.14
N ASP A 444 33.89 -5.62 -9.82
CA ASP A 444 34.94 -6.64 -9.96
C ASP A 444 34.93 -7.63 -8.77
N ASP A 445 34.43 -7.16 -7.62
CA ASP A 445 34.30 -7.91 -6.38
C ASP A 445 32.87 -7.73 -5.83
N ALA A 446 32.18 -8.85 -5.56
CA ALA A 446 30.80 -8.86 -5.10
C ALA A 446 30.64 -8.57 -3.59
N VAL A 447 31.73 -8.54 -2.83
CA VAL A 447 31.76 -8.30 -1.38
C VAL A 447 32.25 -6.88 -1.08
N ALA A 448 33.25 -6.38 -1.80
CA ALA A 448 33.90 -5.09 -1.53
C ALA A 448 32.94 -3.87 -1.42
N PRO A 449 31.85 -3.77 -2.20
CA PRO A 449 30.88 -2.67 -2.06
C PRO A 449 30.06 -2.69 -0.77
N PHE A 450 30.12 -3.77 0.02
CA PHE A 450 29.24 -4.03 1.15
C PHE A 450 30.05 -4.17 2.45
N PRO A 451 30.30 -3.07 3.19
CA PRO A 451 31.05 -3.11 4.44
C PRO A 451 30.42 -4.06 5.46
N ILE A 452 31.23 -4.96 6.03
CA ILE A 452 30.81 -5.93 7.05
C ILE A 452 31.41 -5.52 8.41
N LYS A 453 30.56 -5.33 9.41
CA LYS A 453 30.94 -4.95 10.78
C LYS A 453 30.46 -6.00 11.77
N SER A 454 31.32 -6.47 12.67
CA SER A 454 30.94 -7.43 13.71
C SER A 454 31.03 -6.81 15.10
N GLN A 455 30.06 -7.09 15.96
CA GLN A 455 30.06 -6.66 17.35
C GLN A 455 29.43 -7.71 18.27
N ILE A 456 29.78 -7.66 19.55
CA ILE A 456 29.15 -8.48 20.60
C ILE A 456 28.20 -7.57 21.36
N ILE A 457 26.91 -7.88 21.34
CA ILE A 457 25.89 -7.22 22.14
C ILE A 457 25.87 -7.88 23.51
N THR A 458 26.06 -7.11 24.57
CA THR A 458 26.06 -7.59 25.97
C THR A 458 24.93 -6.94 26.77
N SER A 459 24.59 -7.53 27.91
CA SER A 459 23.71 -6.92 28.89
C SER A 459 24.42 -6.68 30.22
N SER A 460 24.11 -5.57 30.89
CA SER A 460 24.53 -5.27 32.26
C SER A 460 23.81 -6.11 33.33
N LYS A 461 22.73 -6.81 32.93
CA LYS A 461 21.83 -7.59 33.80
C LYS A 461 21.72 -9.05 33.34
N GLU A 462 22.82 -9.62 32.86
CA GLU A 462 22.84 -10.99 32.34
C GLU A 462 22.22 -11.98 33.32
N LYS A 463 21.19 -12.70 32.86
CA LYS A 463 20.52 -13.74 33.62
C LYS A 463 21.17 -15.10 33.33
N PRO A 464 21.23 -16.02 34.31
CA PRO A 464 21.56 -17.42 34.04
C PRO A 464 20.62 -17.98 32.97
N ILE A 465 21.18 -18.73 32.00
CA ILE A 465 20.39 -19.36 30.93
C ILE A 465 19.49 -20.43 31.57
N ASP A 466 18.20 -20.14 31.73
CA ASP A 466 17.19 -21.17 31.98
C ASP A 466 16.76 -21.77 30.64
N ALA A 467 17.12 -23.03 30.42
CA ALA A 467 16.89 -23.73 29.16
C ALA A 467 15.40 -23.95 28.85
N THR A 468 14.49 -23.74 29.82
CA THR A 468 13.05 -23.96 29.63
C THR A 468 12.37 -22.90 28.74
N GLY A 469 13.04 -21.78 28.43
CA GLY A 469 12.47 -20.73 27.57
C GLY A 469 11.21 -20.06 28.16
N PRO A 470 10.56 -19.15 27.43
CA PRO A 470 9.29 -18.56 27.87
C PRO A 470 8.20 -19.64 27.94
N ALA A 471 7.42 -19.67 29.03
CA ALA A 471 6.29 -20.60 29.19
C ALA A 471 5.24 -20.34 28.09
N ILE A 472 5.07 -21.30 27.17
CA ILE A 472 4.12 -21.21 26.06
C ILE A 472 2.70 -21.41 26.61
N ASN A 473 2.01 -20.31 26.94
CA ASN A 473 0.58 -20.34 27.20
C ASN A 473 -0.19 -20.40 25.88
N MET A 474 -0.38 -21.61 25.35
CA MET A 474 -1.26 -21.85 24.20
C MET A 474 -2.71 -21.51 24.54
N THR A 475 -3.13 -20.28 24.27
CA THR A 475 -4.55 -19.95 24.15
C THR A 475 -4.87 -19.74 22.67
N MET A 476 -5.25 -20.83 22.00
CA MET A 476 -5.83 -20.76 20.65
C MET A 476 -7.09 -19.87 20.70
N LYS A 477 -6.98 -18.63 20.20
CA LYS A 477 -8.17 -17.83 19.89
C LYS A 477 -8.84 -18.44 18.67
N LYS A 478 -10.09 -18.90 18.84
CA LYS A 478 -10.94 -19.37 17.75
C LYS A 478 -11.02 -18.32 16.62
N PRO A 479 -10.92 -18.72 15.34
CA PRO A 479 -11.11 -17.81 14.23
C PRO A 479 -12.57 -17.31 14.20
N SER A 480 -12.75 -15.99 14.07
CA SER A 480 -14.06 -15.39 13.83
C SER A 480 -14.50 -15.71 12.40
N ALA A 481 -15.66 -16.33 12.27
CA ALA A 481 -16.30 -16.59 11.00
C ALA A 481 -16.87 -15.28 10.43
N HIS A 482 -16.27 -14.77 9.35
CA HIS A 482 -16.92 -13.83 8.45
C HIS A 482 -17.10 -14.47 7.08
N THR A 483 -18.30 -15.02 6.89
CA THR A 483 -18.88 -15.37 5.61
C THR A 483 -19.18 -14.08 4.83
N ARG A 484 -18.58 -13.92 3.65
CA ARG A 484 -19.14 -13.10 2.58
C ARG A 484 -19.29 -13.97 1.33
N ALA A 485 -20.54 -14.18 0.95
CA ALA A 485 -20.91 -14.84 -0.30
C ALA A 485 -20.62 -13.90 -1.48
N GLY A 486 -19.97 -14.44 -2.51
CA GLY A 486 -19.90 -13.81 -3.84
C GLY A 486 -21.16 -14.09 -4.64
N ASN A 487 -21.50 -13.19 -5.55
CA ASN A 487 -22.46 -13.41 -6.63
C ASN A 487 -21.81 -13.10 -8.00
N PRO A 488 -22.28 -13.71 -9.11
CA PRO A 488 -21.57 -13.75 -10.39
C PRO A 488 -22.00 -12.65 -11.40
N LEU A 489 -21.12 -12.40 -12.39
CA LEU A 489 -21.29 -11.61 -13.63
C LEU A 489 -22.13 -12.38 -14.69
N PRO A 490 -22.83 -11.77 -15.68
CA PRO A 490 -22.15 -11.27 -16.91
C PRO A 490 -22.84 -10.20 -17.84
N THR A 491 -22.00 -9.56 -18.70
CA THR A 491 -22.14 -9.08 -20.13
C THR A 491 -23.42 -8.40 -20.68
N ALA A 492 -23.44 -7.44 -21.63
CA ALA A 492 -22.47 -6.60 -22.36
C ALA A 492 -23.22 -5.50 -23.21
N LEU A 493 -22.58 -4.33 -23.39
CA LEU A 493 -22.53 -3.34 -24.49
C LEU A 493 -23.77 -2.88 -25.30
N THR A 494 -23.97 -1.55 -25.41
CA THR A 494 -23.54 -0.69 -26.55
C THR A 494 -23.91 0.79 -26.34
N ASN A 495 -23.12 1.70 -26.92
CA ASN A 495 -23.23 3.17 -26.85
C ASN A 495 -23.40 3.74 -28.29
N PRO A 496 -24.12 4.84 -28.49
CA PRO A 496 -23.47 5.99 -29.12
C PRO A 496 -23.88 7.34 -28.52
N LEU A 497 -22.88 8.19 -28.28
CA LEU A 497 -23.00 9.61 -27.94
C LEU A 497 -23.57 10.41 -29.13
N SER A 498 -24.67 11.13 -28.93
CA SER A 498 -24.76 12.60 -29.12
C SER A 498 -26.20 13.13 -28.94
N ASP A 499 -26.29 14.37 -28.45
CA ASP A 499 -27.41 15.32 -28.63
C ASP A 499 -28.60 15.32 -27.65
N SER A 500 -28.37 15.02 -26.37
CA SER A 500 -29.02 15.70 -25.22
C SER A 500 -28.52 15.08 -23.93
N ILE A 501 -28.03 15.88 -22.98
CA ILE A 501 -27.67 15.36 -21.65
C ILE A 501 -28.99 15.00 -20.94
N GLU A 502 -29.41 13.74 -21.03
CA GLU A 502 -30.51 13.20 -20.21
C GLU A 502 -29.99 12.98 -18.78
N LEU A 503 -30.47 13.79 -17.84
CA LEU A 503 -30.21 13.57 -16.41
C LEU A 503 -30.90 12.26 -15.96
N PRO A 504 -30.35 11.53 -14.98
CA PRO A 504 -30.78 10.18 -14.60
C PRO A 504 -32.12 10.14 -13.83
N PHE A 505 -32.95 11.16 -13.96
CA PHE A 505 -34.27 11.21 -13.33
C PHE A 505 -35.30 10.59 -14.27
N ALA A 506 -36.24 9.83 -13.70
CA ALA A 506 -37.32 9.22 -14.47
C ALA A 506 -38.08 10.30 -15.25
N LYS A 507 -38.23 10.11 -16.57
CA LYS A 507 -39.11 10.91 -17.40
C LYS A 507 -40.47 10.23 -17.43
N GLU A 508 -41.45 10.80 -16.74
CA GLU A 508 -42.82 10.32 -16.76
C GLU A 508 -43.69 11.31 -17.54
N LYS A 509 -44.44 10.82 -18.53
CA LYS A 509 -45.28 11.68 -19.38
C LYS A 509 -46.36 12.33 -18.51
N GLY A 510 -46.50 13.65 -18.60
CA GLY A 510 -47.42 14.40 -17.74
C GLY A 510 -46.83 14.77 -16.39
N TYR A 511 -45.51 14.63 -16.20
CA TYR A 511 -44.79 15.09 -15.02
C TYR A 511 -43.48 15.80 -15.39
N THR A 512 -43.17 16.86 -14.66
CA THR A 512 -41.91 17.60 -14.72
C THR A 512 -41.10 17.34 -13.43
N PRO A 513 -39.82 16.94 -13.50
CA PRO A 513 -38.96 16.85 -12.33
C PRO A 513 -38.75 18.21 -11.63
N LEU A 514 -38.72 18.20 -10.30
CA LEU A 514 -38.65 19.42 -9.50
C LEU A 514 -37.47 20.33 -9.83
N TYR A 515 -36.31 19.78 -10.21
CA TYR A 515 -35.13 20.59 -10.58
C TYR A 515 -35.36 21.49 -11.81
N GLN A 516 -36.31 21.16 -12.68
CA GLN A 516 -36.66 22.01 -13.83
C GLN A 516 -37.58 23.17 -13.44
N LEU A 517 -38.35 23.02 -12.35
CA LEU A 517 -39.28 24.05 -11.86
C LEU A 517 -38.62 24.99 -10.85
N ALA A 518 -37.69 24.46 -10.04
CA ALA A 518 -36.98 25.22 -9.02
C ALA A 518 -35.80 26.00 -9.62
N LYS A 519 -35.63 27.25 -9.15
CA LYS A 519 -34.45 28.07 -9.47
C LYS A 519 -33.26 27.69 -8.61
N THR A 520 -33.51 27.34 -7.34
CA THR A 520 -32.49 26.88 -6.41
C THR A 520 -32.97 25.62 -5.69
N LEU A 521 -32.12 24.60 -5.65
CA LEU A 521 -32.27 23.40 -4.85
C LEU A 521 -30.95 23.16 -4.12
N ARG A 522 -30.95 23.23 -2.79
CA ARG A 522 -29.71 23.06 -2.03
C ARG A 522 -29.96 22.45 -0.67
N THR A 523 -28.92 21.81 -0.15
CA THR A 523 -28.81 21.51 1.27
C THR A 523 -27.64 22.26 1.89
N LYS A 524 -27.77 22.59 3.18
CA LYS A 524 -26.74 23.32 3.91
C LYS A 524 -26.87 23.14 5.41
N ASN A 525 -25.75 23.25 6.14
CA ASN A 525 -25.76 23.37 7.59
C ASN A 525 -26.54 24.60 8.05
N ALA A 526 -27.51 24.41 8.95
CA ALA A 526 -28.10 25.47 9.77
C ALA A 526 -27.56 25.38 11.20
N GLY A 527 -26.23 25.46 11.30
CA GLY A 527 -25.48 25.12 12.50
C GLY A 527 -24.92 23.69 12.49
N PRO A 528 -24.06 23.34 13.46
CA PRO A 528 -23.28 22.10 13.42
C PRO A 528 -24.10 20.82 13.64
N TYR A 529 -25.35 20.93 14.08
CA TYR A 529 -26.25 19.80 14.37
C TYR A 529 -27.49 19.76 13.47
N GLN A 530 -27.64 20.70 12.53
CA GLN A 530 -28.83 20.80 11.71
C GLN A 530 -28.46 20.90 10.22
N LEU A 531 -29.19 20.15 9.40
CA LEU A 531 -29.14 20.21 7.94
C LEU A 531 -30.45 20.82 7.45
N THR A 532 -30.36 21.72 6.49
CA THR A 532 -31.52 22.32 5.83
C THR A 532 -31.56 21.96 4.38
N LEU A 533 -32.78 21.82 3.85
CA LEU A 533 -33.12 21.77 2.44
C LEU A 533 -33.89 23.04 2.11
N ASP A 534 -33.43 23.76 1.09
CA ASP A 534 -34.12 24.92 0.53
C ASP A 534 -34.49 24.65 -0.92
N VAL A 535 -35.75 24.89 -1.27
CA VAL A 535 -36.27 24.89 -2.63
C VAL A 535 -36.83 26.27 -2.91
N LEU A 536 -36.28 27.00 -3.89
CA LEU A 536 -36.74 28.35 -4.25
C LEU A 536 -37.16 28.39 -5.72
N PHE A 537 -38.22 29.13 -6.01
CA PHE A 537 -38.79 29.30 -7.34
C PHE A 537 -38.58 30.73 -7.85
N SER A 538 -38.34 30.89 -9.16
CA SER A 538 -38.22 32.22 -9.78
C SER A 538 -39.56 32.79 -10.25
N SER A 539 -40.63 31.99 -10.29
CA SER A 539 -41.96 32.42 -10.69
C SER A 539 -43.02 31.96 -9.68
N ARG A 540 -44.05 32.79 -9.48
CA ARG A 540 -45.24 32.46 -8.70
C ARG A 540 -45.95 31.23 -9.25
N GLU A 541 -46.02 31.11 -10.57
CA GLU A 541 -46.63 29.98 -11.27
C GLU A 541 -46.00 28.64 -10.89
N ASN A 542 -44.67 28.53 -10.95
CA ASN A 542 -43.97 27.30 -10.57
C ASN A 542 -44.14 26.99 -9.08
N TYR A 543 -44.07 28.03 -8.22
CA TYR A 543 -44.33 27.89 -6.79
C TYR A 543 -45.74 27.33 -6.53
N ASP A 544 -46.77 27.93 -7.11
CA ASP A 544 -48.17 27.53 -6.94
C ASP A 544 -48.41 26.13 -7.51
N ARG A 545 -47.79 25.79 -8.63
CA ARG A 545 -47.85 24.45 -9.25
C ARG A 545 -47.31 23.39 -8.29
N VAL A 546 -46.11 23.57 -7.76
CA VAL A 546 -45.51 22.60 -6.83
C VAL A 546 -46.28 22.57 -5.49
N PHE A 547 -46.71 23.72 -4.98
CA PHE A 547 -47.52 23.81 -3.76
C PHE A 547 -48.82 23.00 -3.89
N ARG A 548 -49.60 23.23 -4.97
CA ARG A 548 -50.89 22.57 -5.21
C ARG A 548 -50.75 21.08 -5.53
N SER A 549 -49.63 20.68 -6.14
CA SER A 549 -49.37 19.27 -6.44
C SER A 549 -49.27 18.37 -5.21
N GLY A 550 -48.99 18.93 -4.02
CA GLY A 550 -48.88 18.17 -2.78
C GLY A 550 -47.67 17.22 -2.73
N VAL A 551 -46.69 17.37 -3.62
CA VAL A 551 -45.52 16.48 -3.71
C VAL A 551 -44.46 16.78 -2.64
N LEU A 552 -44.33 18.04 -2.22
CA LEU A 552 -43.44 18.46 -1.13
C LEU A 552 -44.22 18.59 0.19
N THR A 553 -44.21 17.50 0.96
CA THR A 553 -44.86 17.41 2.27
C THR A 553 -43.89 16.92 3.34
N ARG A 554 -44.29 17.05 4.61
CA ARG A 554 -43.55 16.47 5.73
C ARG A 554 -43.30 14.97 5.51
N GLU A 555 -44.29 14.22 5.03
CA GLU A 555 -44.13 12.79 4.78
C GLU A 555 -43.11 12.50 3.67
N THR A 556 -43.13 13.26 2.58
CA THR A 556 -42.15 13.14 1.49
C THR A 556 -40.73 13.36 2.02
N ILE A 557 -40.50 14.41 2.82
CA ILE A 557 -39.19 14.70 3.39
C ILE A 557 -38.74 13.60 4.36
N LEU A 558 -39.63 13.12 5.24
CA LEU A 558 -39.33 12.01 6.15
C LEU A 558 -38.90 10.75 5.38
N LYS A 559 -39.54 10.46 4.24
CA LYS A 559 -39.18 9.34 3.37
C LYS A 559 -37.82 9.55 2.71
N LEU A 560 -37.61 10.69 2.05
CA LEU A 560 -36.39 10.96 1.27
C LEU A 560 -35.13 10.97 2.12
N TYR A 561 -35.22 11.45 3.38
CA TYR A 561 -34.08 11.54 4.30
C TYR A 561 -34.02 10.38 5.31
N GLY A 562 -34.83 9.33 5.16
CA GLY A 562 -34.78 8.15 6.03
C GLY A 562 -35.13 8.41 7.50
N LEU A 563 -36.03 9.36 7.76
CA LEU A 563 -36.43 9.81 9.11
C LEU A 563 -37.76 9.21 9.60
N LYS A 564 -38.33 8.23 8.91
CA LYS A 564 -39.61 7.60 9.32
C LYS A 564 -39.52 6.88 10.68
N GLY A 565 -40.66 6.72 11.36
CA GLY A 565 -40.75 6.00 12.63
C GLY A 565 -40.22 6.80 13.81
N LYS A 566 -39.31 6.22 14.63
CA LYS A 566 -38.81 6.89 15.85
C LYS A 566 -38.00 8.17 15.58
N LYS A 567 -37.59 8.41 14.34
CA LYS A 567 -36.79 9.57 13.91
C LYS A 567 -37.62 10.75 13.42
N GLU A 568 -38.95 10.68 13.38
CA GLU A 568 -39.77 11.75 12.80
C GLU A 568 -39.63 13.10 13.51
N LYS A 569 -39.33 13.07 14.81
CA LYS A 569 -39.00 14.25 15.62
C LYS A 569 -37.68 14.93 15.24
N GLU A 570 -36.85 14.27 14.44
CA GLU A 570 -35.59 14.85 13.93
C GLU A 570 -35.85 15.82 12.77
N LEU A 571 -37.02 15.78 12.13
CA LEU A 571 -37.46 16.83 11.21
C LEU A 571 -38.06 18.00 12.01
N LEU A 572 -37.22 18.99 12.27
CA LEU A 572 -37.47 20.14 13.13
C LEU A 572 -38.44 21.13 12.48
N GLU A 573 -38.21 21.47 11.22
CA GLU A 573 -39.04 22.41 10.46
C GLU A 573 -39.37 21.83 9.09
N CYS A 574 -40.57 22.12 8.59
CA CYS A 574 -41.00 21.74 7.24
C CYS A 574 -42.16 22.64 6.83
N MET A 575 -41.87 23.69 6.07
CA MET A 575 -42.82 24.76 5.80
C MET A 575 -42.65 25.38 4.42
N TRP A 576 -43.74 25.96 3.93
CA TRP A 576 -43.73 26.89 2.81
C TRP A 576 -43.51 28.31 3.31
N TRP A 577 -42.66 29.07 2.63
CA TRP A 577 -42.35 30.46 2.93
C TRP A 577 -42.61 31.32 1.70
N GLU A 578 -43.83 31.82 1.62
CA GLU A 578 -44.35 32.56 0.46
C GLU A 578 -43.55 33.83 0.08
N PRO A 579 -43.06 34.66 1.01
CA PRO A 579 -42.30 35.87 0.67
C PRO A 579 -41.08 35.63 -0.22
N ALA A 580 -40.46 34.46 -0.11
CA ALA A 580 -39.30 34.08 -0.92
C ALA A 580 -39.63 33.06 -2.02
N LEU A 581 -40.91 32.77 -2.24
CA LEU A 581 -41.36 31.69 -3.13
C LEU A 581 -40.60 30.39 -2.81
N ALA A 582 -40.61 29.97 -1.54
CA ALA A 582 -39.74 28.90 -1.07
C ALA A 582 -40.46 27.80 -0.31
N PHE A 583 -39.87 26.60 -0.34
CA PHE A 583 -40.11 25.51 0.60
C PHE A 583 -38.83 25.26 1.39
N LYS A 584 -38.95 25.10 2.71
CA LYS A 584 -37.83 24.85 3.61
C LYS A 584 -38.10 23.66 4.51
N ALA A 585 -37.13 22.77 4.63
CA ALA A 585 -37.10 21.75 5.66
C ALA A 585 -35.80 21.82 6.45
N THR A 586 -35.87 21.70 7.78
CA THR A 586 -34.71 21.65 8.68
C THR A 586 -34.78 20.36 9.46
N MET A 587 -33.71 19.58 9.46
CA MET A 587 -33.62 18.31 10.18
C MET A 587 -32.34 18.25 11.02
N LYS A 588 -32.37 17.46 12.08
CA LYS A 588 -31.17 17.12 12.84
C LYS A 588 -30.21 16.33 11.95
N ARG A 589 -28.93 16.65 11.97
CA ARG A 589 -27.90 15.83 11.33
C ARG A 589 -27.79 14.49 12.05
N GLN A 590 -27.51 13.42 11.30
CA GLN A 590 -27.21 12.11 11.89
C GLN A 590 -25.91 12.15 12.73
N ARG A 591 -24.97 13.03 12.37
CA ARG A 591 -23.70 13.28 13.04
C ARG A 591 -23.42 14.78 13.12
N VAL A 592 -22.72 15.22 14.17
CA VAL A 592 -22.25 16.61 14.25
C VAL A 592 -21.32 16.88 13.07
N SER A 593 -21.43 18.08 12.49
CA SER A 593 -20.57 18.53 11.38
C SER A 593 -19.09 18.39 11.77
N GLY A 594 -18.31 17.66 10.96
CA GLY A 594 -16.88 17.39 11.21
C GLY A 594 -16.58 16.28 12.23
N GLY A 595 -17.58 15.54 12.70
CA GLY A 595 -17.36 14.37 13.57
C GLY A 595 -16.72 13.18 12.84
N TRP A 596 -16.26 12.18 13.59
CA TRP A 596 -15.54 10.99 13.08
C TRP A 596 -16.22 10.25 11.92
N GLU A 597 -17.55 10.17 11.95
CA GLU A 597 -18.37 9.50 10.93
C GLU A 597 -19.14 10.49 10.04
N ASP A 598 -18.75 11.76 10.01
CA ASP A 598 -19.42 12.76 9.17
C ASP A 598 -18.93 12.65 7.71
N GLU A 599 -19.84 12.41 6.79
CA GLU A 599 -19.52 12.16 5.38
C GLU A 599 -19.55 13.46 4.53
N ASP A 600 -20.21 14.50 5.04
CA ASP A 600 -20.37 15.78 4.37
C ASP A 600 -20.41 16.93 5.37
N VAL A 601 -19.22 17.42 5.73
CA VAL A 601 -19.02 18.57 6.63
C VAL A 601 -19.74 19.81 6.11
N HIS A 602 -19.91 19.94 4.80
CA HIS A 602 -20.51 21.11 4.17
C HIS A 602 -22.04 21.01 4.08
N GLY A 603 -22.60 19.80 4.15
CA GLY A 603 -24.02 19.51 3.97
C GLY A 603 -24.53 19.79 2.56
N SER A 604 -23.66 19.77 1.54
CA SER A 604 -23.93 20.11 0.14
C SER A 604 -24.66 19.01 -0.64
N GLY A 605 -24.49 17.74 -0.29
CA GLY A 605 -24.92 16.61 -1.14
C GLY A 605 -26.39 16.21 -1.07
N GLY A 606 -27.09 16.58 0.01
CA GLY A 606 -28.41 16.06 0.34
C GLY A 606 -29.56 16.51 -0.57
N HIS A 607 -29.36 17.53 -1.41
CA HIS A 607 -30.42 18.08 -2.27
C HIS A 607 -30.78 17.18 -3.46
N VAL A 608 -29.84 16.32 -3.88
CA VAL A 608 -30.00 15.45 -5.06
C VAL A 608 -31.21 14.51 -4.93
N GLY A 609 -31.50 14.05 -3.71
CA GLY A 609 -32.68 13.21 -3.45
C GLY A 609 -34.03 13.88 -3.74
N VAL A 610 -34.05 15.22 -3.81
CA VAL A 610 -35.27 16.02 -4.04
C VAL A 610 -35.37 16.49 -5.49
N MET A 611 -34.24 16.53 -6.24
CA MET A 611 -34.21 16.97 -7.64
C MET A 611 -35.16 16.16 -8.54
N GLY A 612 -35.24 14.85 -8.30
CA GLY A 612 -36.04 13.91 -9.09
C GLY A 612 -37.51 13.77 -8.68
N VAL A 613 -38.00 14.56 -7.72
CA VAL A 613 -39.43 14.53 -7.33
C VAL A 613 -40.27 14.97 -8.52
N LEU A 614 -41.19 14.10 -8.96
CA LEU A 614 -42.05 14.34 -10.12
C LEU A 614 -43.24 15.22 -9.75
N VAL A 615 -43.45 16.28 -10.51
CA VAL A 615 -44.55 17.25 -10.34
C VAL A 615 -45.48 17.17 -11.55
N PRO A 616 -46.79 16.87 -11.39
CA PRO A 616 -47.72 16.80 -12.52
C PRO A 616 -47.67 18.05 -13.42
N ASP A 617 -47.67 17.84 -14.73
CA ASP A 617 -47.96 18.82 -15.77
C ASP A 617 -49.48 19.02 -15.73
N VAL A 618 -49.92 20.13 -15.16
CA VAL A 618 -51.34 20.37 -14.86
C VAL A 618 -52.19 20.34 -16.13
#